data_AF-A0A963S416-F1
#
_entry.id   AF-A0A963S416-F1
#
_cell.length_a   1.000
_cell.length_b   1.000
_cell.length_c   1.000
_cell.angle_alpha   90.00
_cell.angle_beta   90.00
_cell.angle_gamma   90.00
#
_symmetry.space_group_name_H-M   'P 1'
#
loop_
_entity.id
_entity.type
_entity.pdbx_description
1 polymer ?
#
loop_
_entity_poly.entity_id
_entity_poly.type
_entity_poly.pdbx_seq_one_letter_code
_entity_poly.pdbx_strand_id
1 'polypeptide(L)' 'MFGKSEARNNAHAFRSMVDSMPVAVMNCNLTDFRITYANQATIEGLRKIEHALPCRAEDIVGQCIDIFHKNPAH' A
#
# COMPACT_ATOMS: atom_id res chain seq x y z
N MET A 1 -28.78 -12.49 6.37
CA MET A 1 -27.56 -12.88 5.61
C MET A 1 -27.23 -11.95 4.41
N PHE A 2 -28.05 -10.95 4.06
CA PHE A 2 -27.88 -10.16 2.83
C PHE A 2 -26.81 -9.05 2.87
N GLY A 3 -26.47 -8.48 4.04
CA GLY A 3 -25.55 -7.33 4.14
C GLY A 3 -24.07 -7.62 3.84
N LYS A 4 -23.60 -8.88 3.93
CA LYS A 4 -22.19 -9.22 3.65
C LYS A 4 -21.84 -9.15 2.16
N SER A 5 -22.81 -9.37 1.27
CA SER A 5 -22.60 -9.40 -0.19
C SER A 5 -22.37 -7.99 -0.76
N GLU A 6 -23.18 -7.01 -0.34
CA GLU A 6 -23.04 -5.62 -0.80
C GLU A 6 -21.75 -4.98 -0.30
N ALA A 7 -21.41 -5.18 0.99
CA ALA A 7 -20.15 -4.68 1.55
C ALA A 7 -18.92 -5.22 0.79
N ARG A 8 -18.94 -6.50 0.40
CA ARG A 8 -17.88 -7.10 -0.42
C ARG A 8 -17.81 -6.47 -1.81
N ASN A 9 -18.94 -6.27 -2.48
CA ASN A 9 -18.97 -5.62 -3.80
C ASN A 9 -18.44 -4.18 -3.73
N ASN A 10 -18.83 -3.43 -2.71
CA ASN A 10 -18.33 -2.06 -2.51
C ASN A 10 -16.82 -2.05 -2.25
N ALA A 11 -16.29 -3.00 -1.48
CA ALA A 11 -14.86 -3.12 -1.24
C ALA A 11 -14.09 -3.41 -2.55
N HIS A 12 -14.62 -4.29 -3.41
CA HIS A 12 -14.04 -4.55 -4.73
C HIS A 12 -14.10 -3.32 -5.64
N ALA A 13 -15.24 -2.64 -5.70
CA ALA A 13 -15.38 -1.42 -6.51
C ALA A 13 -14.41 -0.33 -6.04
N PHE A 14 -14.30 -0.12 -4.73
CA PHE A 14 -13.33 0.80 -4.15
C PHE A 14 -11.89 0.43 -4.51
N ARG A 15 -11.54 -0.86 -4.38
CA ARG A 15 -10.20 -1.34 -4.72
C ARG A 15 -9.87 -1.09 -6.19
N SER A 16 -10.78 -1.43 -7.11
CA SER A 16 -10.60 -1.16 -8.54
C SER A 16 -10.42 0.32 -8.85
N MET A 17 -11.18 1.20 -8.17
CA MET A 17 -11.00 2.65 -8.33
C MET A 17 -9.59 3.07 -7.92
N VAL A 18 -9.12 2.67 -6.73
CA VAL A 18 -7.79 3.07 -6.22
C VAL A 18 -6.65 2.46 -7.06
N ASP A 19 -6.79 1.22 -7.53
CA ASP A 19 -5.80 0.57 -8.40
C ASP A 19 -5.63 1.33 -9.74
N SER A 20 -6.68 1.99 -10.23
CA SER A 20 -6.67 2.76 -11.48
C SER A 20 -6.25 4.23 -11.34
N MET A 21 -6.08 4.73 -10.11
CA MET A 21 -5.71 6.12 -9.87
C MET A 21 -4.24 6.39 -10.26
N PRO A 22 -3.95 7.52 -10.92
CA PRO A 22 -2.58 7.93 -11.24
C PRO A 22 -1.81 8.47 -10.02
N VAL A 23 -2.45 8.53 -8.85
CA VAL A 23 -1.86 9.02 -7.60
C VAL A 23 -1.42 7.82 -6.75
N ALA A 24 -0.25 7.92 -6.14
CA ALA A 24 0.26 6.89 -5.23
C ALA A 24 -0.65 6.76 -3.99
N VAL A 25 -1.16 5.55 -3.75
CA VAL A 25 -1.95 5.19 -2.57
C VAL A 25 -1.39 3.93 -1.93
N MET A 26 -1.20 4.01 -0.62
CA MET A 26 -0.71 2.91 0.23
C MET A 26 -1.55 2.84 1.50
N ASN A 27 -1.74 1.64 2.05
CA ASN A 27 -2.38 1.44 3.35
C ASN A 27 -1.54 0.52 4.23
N CYS A 28 -1.58 0.74 5.54
CA CYS A 28 -0.95 -0.12 6.54
C CYS A 28 -1.93 -0.52 7.64
N ASN A 29 -1.63 -1.62 8.33
CA ASN A 29 -2.37 -2.04 9.51
C ASN A 29 -1.95 -1.17 10.71
N LEU A 30 -2.89 -0.69 11.50
CA LEU A 30 -2.60 0.16 12.67
C LEU A 30 -1.97 -0.59 13.85
N THR A 31 -2.05 -1.93 13.89
CA THR A 31 -1.49 -2.69 15.03
C THR A 31 0.01 -2.91 14.93
N ASP A 32 0.55 -3.04 13.72
CA ASP A 32 1.95 -3.40 13.45
C ASP A 32 2.60 -2.55 12.35
N PHE A 33 1.87 -1.54 11.85
CA PHE A 33 2.26 -0.68 10.73
C PHE A 33 2.69 -1.41 9.46
N ARG A 34 2.31 -2.68 9.33
CA ARG A 34 2.60 -3.48 8.15
C ARG A 34 1.82 -2.93 6.96
N ILE A 35 2.51 -2.60 5.88
CA ILE A 35 1.92 -2.20 4.61
C ILE A 35 1.14 -3.40 4.07
N THR A 36 -0.18 -3.25 3.90
CA THR A 36 -1.08 -4.30 3.43
C THR A 36 -1.52 -4.09 1.99
N TYR A 37 -1.27 -2.89 1.45
CA TYR A 37 -1.64 -2.52 0.10
C TYR A 37 -0.80 -1.35 -0.39
N ALA A 38 -0.41 -1.41 -1.67
CA ALA A 38 0.11 -0.30 -2.45
C ALA A 38 -0.45 -0.43 -3.88
N ASN A 39 -0.92 0.66 -4.47
CA ASN A 39 -1.39 0.66 -5.85
C ASN A 39 -0.22 0.73 -6.86
N GLN A 40 -0.52 0.54 -8.14
CA GLN A 40 0.49 0.54 -9.20
C GLN A 40 1.29 1.86 -9.27
N ALA A 41 0.62 3.01 -9.12
CA ALA A 41 1.28 4.32 -9.13
C ALA A 41 2.31 4.45 -7.98
N THR A 42 2.03 3.84 -6.82
CA THR A 42 2.99 3.77 -5.70
C THR A 42 4.21 2.95 -6.08
N ILE A 43 4.01 1.73 -6.60
CA ILE A 43 5.13 0.84 -6.98
C ILE A 43 6.01 1.50 -8.05
N GLU A 44 5.40 2.12 -9.06
CA GLU A 44 6.12 2.86 -10.11
C GLU A 44 6.87 4.08 -9.58
N GLY A 45 6.27 4.81 -8.63
CA GLY A 45 6.91 5.92 -7.93
C GLY A 45 8.13 5.45 -7.13
N LEU A 46 7.97 4.38 -6.35
CA LEU A 46 9.03 3.78 -5.54
C LEU A 46 10.16 3.23 -6.41
N ARG A 47 9.85 2.60 -7.55
CA ARG A 47 10.86 2.06 -8.48
C ARG A 47 11.81 3.15 -9.00
N LYS A 48 11.35 4.40 -9.13
CA LYS A 48 12.20 5.55 -9.53
C LYS A 48 13.22 5.94 -8.45
N ILE A 49 12.93 5.66 -7.19
CA ILE A 49 13.78 5.96 -6.04
C ILE A 49 14.29 4.70 -5.35
N GLU A 50 14.26 3.55 -6.03
CA GLU A 50 14.57 2.24 -5.43
C GLU A 50 15.98 2.20 -4.83
N HIS A 51 16.91 2.96 -5.39
CA HIS A 51 18.26 3.16 -4.87
C HIS A 51 18.32 3.77 -3.46
N ALA A 52 17.25 4.42 -3.01
CA ALA A 52 17.10 5.01 -1.69
C ALA A 52 16.26 4.14 -0.73
N LEU A 53 15.73 3.01 -1.21
CA LEU A 53 14.93 2.09 -0.42
C LEU A 53 15.80 0.94 0.10
N PRO A 54 15.53 0.42 1.31
CA PRO A 54 16.24 -0.74 1.83
C PRO A 54 15.70 -2.08 1.29
N CYS A 55 14.70 -2.05 0.39
CA CYS A 55 14.16 -3.20 -0.33
C CYS A 55 13.78 -2.80 -1.77
N ARG A 56 13.48 -3.79 -2.62
CA ARG A 56 12.93 -3.53 -3.95
C ARG A 56 11.52 -2.94 -3.82
N ALA A 57 11.11 -2.11 -4.77
CA ALA A 57 9.79 -1.47 -4.73
C ALA A 57 8.64 -2.51 -4.71
N GLU A 58 8.82 -3.62 -5.43
CA GLU A 58 7.87 -4.74 -5.49
C GLU A 58 7.72 -5.53 -4.18
N ASP A 59 8.69 -5.43 -3.27
CA ASP A 59 8.69 -6.12 -1.98
C ASP A 59 8.11 -5.24 -0.84
N ILE A 60 7.59 -4.05 -1.18
CA ILE A 60 7.13 -3.06 -0.17
C ILE A 60 5.91 -3.54 0.62
N VAL A 61 5.00 -4.29 -0.03
CA VAL A 61 3.84 -4.86 0.65
C VAL A 61 4.31 -5.96 1.58
N GLY A 62 4.01 -5.81 2.86
CA GLY A 62 4.48 -6.70 3.92
C GLY A 62 5.61 -6.11 4.77
N GLN A 63 6.23 -5.00 4.37
CA GLN A 63 7.16 -4.25 5.21
C GLN A 63 6.42 -3.37 6.21
N CYS A 64 7.11 -2.92 7.28
CA CYS A 64 6.62 -1.85 8.13
C CYS A 64 6.71 -0.50 7.40
N ILE A 65 5.74 0.40 7.57
CA ILE A 65 5.76 1.76 6.97
C ILE A 65 6.99 2.58 7.40
N ASP A 66 7.58 2.25 8.55
CA ASP A 66 8.78 2.91 9.07
C ASP A 66 10.02 2.71 8.19
N ILE A 67 9.94 1.82 7.19
CA ILE A 67 10.96 1.62 6.16
C ILE A 67 11.35 2.91 5.42
N PHE A 68 10.48 3.93 5.43
CA PHE A 68 10.73 5.23 4.81
C PHE A 68 11.44 6.24 5.74
N HIS A 69 11.59 5.94 7.04
CA HIS A 69 12.34 6.78 7.96
C HIS A 69 13.83 6.47 7.87
N LYS A 70 14.68 7.52 7.85
CA LYS A 70 16.15 7.35 7.92
C LYS A 70 16.58 6.71 9.26
N ASN A 71 15.80 6.89 10.31
CA ASN A 71 15.97 6.25 11.62
C ASN A 71 14.59 5.80 12.15
N PRO A 72 14.30 4.48 12.21
CA PRO A 72 12.96 3.97 12.55
C PRO A 72 12.46 4.29 13.97
N ALA A 73 13.34 4.78 14.86
CA ALA A 73 13.03 5.01 16.28
C ALA A 73 12.68 6.46 16.64
N HIS A 74 12.54 7.37 15.67
CA HIS A 74 12.20 8.79 15.88
C HIS A 74 11.13 9.30 14.92
#